data_AF-A0A2T4TMM0-F1
#
_entry.id   AF-A0A2T4TMM0-F1
#
_cell.length_a   1.000
_cell.length_b   1.000
_cell.length_c   1.000
_cell.angle_alpha   90.00
_cell.angle_beta   90.00
_cell.angle_gamma   90.00
#
_symmetry.space_group_name_H-M   'P 1'
#
loop_
_entity.id
_entity.type
_entity.pdbx_description
1 polymer ?
#
loop_
_entity_poly.entity_id
_entity_poly.type
_entity_poly.pdbx_seq_one_letter_code
_entity_poly.pdbx_strand_id
1 'polypeptide(L)'
;MSHLHHLLIKYPFSCLMIVVIWILCLIPMPENPLSHVRLVDKWTHLIMYGGLCVVIWAEHLKTHHHVDRKKIWLPALLAPILMGGLVEIVQATCTNGARSGEWIDFLADVIGVALGQAIGILLARCFSKG
;
A
#
# COMPACT_ATOMS: atom_id res chain seq x y z
N MET A 1 -10.71 12.63 21.46
CA MET A 1 -9.84 11.46 21.22
C MET A 1 -9.33 11.57 19.80
N SER A 2 -8.00 11.56 19.61
CA SER A 2 -7.35 11.96 18.36
C SER A 2 -7.78 11.09 17.16
N HIS A 3 -7.94 11.69 15.99
CA HIS A 3 -8.31 10.99 14.74
C HIS A 3 -7.48 9.73 14.47
N LEU A 4 -6.21 9.74 14.90
CA LEU A 4 -5.30 8.60 14.81
C LEU A 4 -5.81 7.37 15.58
N HIS A 5 -6.31 7.54 16.80
CA HIS A 5 -6.85 6.45 17.60
C HIS A 5 -8.07 5.81 16.94
N HIS A 6 -8.93 6.64 16.32
CA HIS A 6 -10.08 6.13 15.58
C HIS A 6 -9.65 5.36 14.32
N LEU A 7 -8.60 5.78 13.62
CA LEU A 7 -8.05 5.03 12.49
C LEU A 7 -7.45 3.68 12.92
N LEU A 8 -6.67 3.65 14.00
CA LEU A 8 -6.05 2.43 14.52
C LEU A 8 -7.08 1.36 14.92
N ILE A 9 -8.19 1.78 15.51
CA ILE A 9 -9.27 0.85 15.90
C ILE A 9 -10.08 0.37 14.68
N LYS A 10 -10.28 1.25 13.70
CA LYS A 10 -11.16 0.99 12.55
C LYS A 10 -10.46 0.27 11.39
N TYR A 11 -9.14 0.45 11.27
CA TYR A 11 -8.30 -0.10 10.20
C TYR A 11 -6.99 -0.71 10.76
N PRO A 12 -7.05 -1.63 11.74
CA PRO A 12 -5.86 -2.18 12.39
C PRO A 12 -4.91 -2.89 11.41
N PHE A 13 -5.43 -3.61 10.42
CA PHE A 13 -4.60 -4.35 9.47
C PHE A 13 -3.93 -3.43 8.45
N SER A 14 -4.65 -2.41 7.96
CA SER A 14 -4.06 -1.39 7.09
C SER A 14 -2.92 -0.65 7.80
N CYS A 15 -3.12 -0.27 9.06
CA CYS A 15 -2.07 0.38 9.85
C CYS A 15 -0.84 -0.52 10.06
N LEU A 16 -1.06 -1.80 10.37
CA LEU A 16 0.04 -2.77 10.49
C LEU A 16 0.79 -2.92 9.17
N MET A 17 0.09 -3.06 8.03
CA MET A 17 0.73 -3.16 6.72
C MET A 17 1.54 -1.91 6.38
N ILE A 18 1.04 -0.71 6.68
CA ILE A 18 1.78 0.54 6.47
C ILE A 18 3.11 0.48 7.25
N VAL A 19 3.08 0.14 8.54
CA VAL A 19 4.30 0.04 9.35
C VAL A 19 5.28 -0.99 8.77
N VAL A 20 4.78 -2.16 8.38
CA VAL A 20 5.61 -3.21 7.76
C VAL A 20 6.23 -2.72 6.45
N ILE A 21 5.46 -2.06 5.59
CA ILE A 21 5.94 -1.53 4.31
C ILE A 21 7.07 -0.53 4.53
N TRP A 22 6.88 0.42 5.45
CA TRP A 22 7.92 1.39 5.80
C TRP A 22 9.19 0.72 6.31
N ILE A 23 9.08 -0.29 7.17
CA ILE A 23 10.24 -1.03 7.68
C ILE A 23 10.97 -1.74 6.53
N LEU A 24 10.25 -2.48 5.68
CA LEU A 24 10.84 -3.24 4.57
C LEU A 24 11.50 -2.32 3.52
N CYS A 25 10.88 -1.17 3.22
CA CYS A 25 11.41 -0.20 2.27
C CYS A 25 12.56 0.65 2.84
N LEU A 26 12.78 0.71 4.15
CA LEU A 26 13.90 1.45 4.73
C LEU A 26 15.10 0.57 5.12
N ILE A 27 14.88 -0.72 5.41
CA ILE A 27 15.98 -1.64 5.72
C ILE A 27 16.71 -2.04 4.43
N PRO A 28 18.04 -1.88 4.33
CA PRO A 28 18.79 -2.31 3.15
C PRO A 28 18.59 -3.80 2.91
N MET A 29 18.24 -4.16 1.68
CA MET A 29 18.12 -5.56 1.28
C MET A 29 19.50 -6.23 1.50
N PRO A 30 19.59 -7.34 2.25
CA PRO A 30 20.85 -8.07 2.33
C PRO A 30 21.29 -8.51 0.92
N GLU A 31 22.58 -8.76 0.73
CA GLU A 31 23.08 -9.28 -0.54
C GLU A 31 22.51 -10.69 -0.77
N ASN A 32 21.41 -10.75 -1.51
CA ASN A 32 20.77 -12.00 -1.85
C ASN A 32 21.57 -12.68 -2.97
N PRO A 33 21.84 -13.99 -2.91
CA PRO A 33 22.40 -14.74 -4.03
C PRO A 33 21.47 -14.76 -5.27
N LEU A 34 20.24 -14.24 -5.14
CA LEU A 34 19.26 -14.00 -6.20
C LEU A 34 19.33 -12.59 -6.81
N SER A 35 20.43 -11.85 -6.62
CA SER A 35 20.68 -10.52 -7.20
C SER A 35 20.50 -10.44 -8.73
N HIS A 36 20.52 -11.58 -9.43
CA HIS A 36 20.17 -11.67 -10.85
C HIS A 36 18.70 -11.40 -11.14
N VAL A 37 17.80 -11.55 -10.17
CA VAL A 37 16.38 -11.23 -10.32
C VAL A 37 16.14 -9.81 -9.80
N ARG A 38 16.66 -8.82 -10.53
CA ARG A 38 16.41 -7.37 -10.36
C ARG A 38 14.92 -6.95 -10.44
N LEU A 39 14.02 -7.93 -10.53
CA LEU A 39 12.58 -7.79 -10.60
C LEU A 39 11.88 -8.16 -9.28
N VAL A 40 12.52 -8.89 -8.35
CA VAL A 40 11.86 -9.33 -7.10
C VAL A 40 11.42 -8.12 -6.27
N ASP A 41 12.24 -7.08 -6.21
CA ASP A 41 11.93 -5.85 -5.49
C ASP A 41 10.66 -5.19 -6.07
N LYS A 42 10.55 -5.13 -7.40
CA LYS A 42 9.39 -4.59 -8.12
C LYS A 42 8.11 -5.38 -7.90
N TRP A 43 8.19 -6.72 -7.92
CA TRP A 43 7.04 -7.57 -7.58
C TRP A 43 6.64 -7.39 -6.12
N THR A 44 7.60 -7.20 -5.23
CA THR A 44 7.37 -6.97 -3.81
C THR A 44 6.62 -5.66 -3.59
N HIS A 45 7.06 -4.57 -4.22
CA HIS A 45 6.35 -3.29 -4.26
C HIS A 45 4.92 -3.43 -4.81
N LEU A 46 4.74 -4.09 -5.96
CA LEU A 46 3.42 -4.34 -6.54
C LEU A 46 2.49 -5.09 -5.56
N ILE A 47 2.97 -6.15 -4.92
CA ILE A 47 2.19 -6.96 -3.97
C ILE A 47 1.89 -6.16 -2.70
N MET A 48 2.85 -5.40 -2.18
CA MET A 48 2.71 -4.62 -0.96
C MET A 48 1.65 -3.53 -1.10
N TYR A 49 1.74 -2.70 -2.14
CA TYR A 49 0.81 -1.60 -2.36
C TYR A 49 -0.55 -2.07 -2.87
N GLY A 50 -0.59 -3.12 -3.69
CA GLY A 50 -1.84 -3.76 -4.09
C GLY A 50 -2.55 -4.43 -2.92
N GLY A 51 -1.81 -5.16 -2.08
CA GLY A 51 -2.33 -5.79 -0.87
C GLY A 51 -2.85 -4.75 0.13
N LEU A 52 -2.11 -3.67 0.35
CA LEU A 52 -2.54 -2.57 1.21
C LEU A 52 -3.86 -1.98 0.72
N CYS A 53 -4.00 -1.71 -0.59
CA CYS A 53 -5.23 -1.20 -1.17
C CYS A 53 -6.41 -2.18 -0.95
N VAL A 54 -6.21 -3.48 -1.18
CA VAL A 54 -7.25 -4.51 -0.95
C VAL A 54 -7.66 -4.57 0.52
N VAL A 55 -6.71 -4.49 1.45
CA VAL A 55 -6.99 -4.51 2.89
C VAL A 55 -7.76 -3.27 3.33
N ILE A 56 -7.42 -2.08 2.83
CA ILE A 56 -8.19 -0.85 3.07
C ILE A 56 -9.65 -1.04 2.61
N TRP A 57 -9.86 -1.60 1.41
CA TRP A 57 -11.19 -1.91 0.91
C TRP A 57 -11.94 -2.91 1.80
N ALA A 58 -11.29 -4.01 2.20
CA ALA A 58 -11.90 -5.04 3.03
C ALA A 58 -12.30 -4.52 4.41
N GLU A 59 -11.42 -3.78 5.09
CA GLU A 59 -11.69 -3.17 6.40
C GLU A 59 -12.78 -2.11 6.29
N HIS A 60 -12.79 -1.32 5.21
CA HIS A 60 -13.83 -0.33 4.99
C HIS A 60 -15.22 -0.97 4.82
N LEU A 61 -15.31 -2.02 4.00
CA LEU A 61 -16.53 -2.80 3.78
C LEU A 61 -17.03 -3.47 5.06
N LYS A 62 -16.11 -4.00 5.89
CA LYS A 62 -16.46 -4.63 7.17
C LYS A 62 -17.00 -3.64 8.18
N THR A 63 -16.46 -2.41 8.19
CA THR A 63 -16.73 -1.46 9.27
C THR A 63 -17.86 -0.47 8.97
N HIS A 64 -18.30 -0.35 7.71
CA HIS A 64 -19.39 0.53 7.34
C HIS A 64 -20.58 -0.27 6.81
N HIS A 65 -21.74 -0.10 7.46
CA HIS A 65 -22.98 -0.78 7.07
C HIS A 65 -23.59 -0.25 5.77
N HIS A 66 -23.29 1.01 5.42
CA HIS A 66 -23.67 1.63 4.14
C HIS A 66 -22.40 2.17 3.50
N VAL A 67 -21.92 1.47 2.48
CA VAL A 67 -20.64 1.78 1.82
C VAL A 67 -20.91 2.64 0.61
N ASP A 68 -20.60 3.93 0.73
CA ASP A 68 -20.49 4.80 -0.43
C ASP A 68 -19.17 4.52 -1.15
N ARG A 69 -19.25 3.61 -2.14
CA ARG A 69 -18.10 3.16 -2.93
C ARG A 69 -17.36 4.32 -3.58
N LYS A 70 -18.04 5.42 -3.93
CA LYS A 70 -17.41 6.60 -4.53
C LYS A 70 -16.56 7.37 -3.53
N LYS A 71 -16.97 7.41 -2.26
CA LYS A 71 -16.23 8.10 -1.19
C LYS A 71 -14.96 7.38 -0.78
N ILE A 72 -14.95 6.06 -0.79
CA ILE A 72 -13.75 5.27 -0.44
C ILE A 72 -12.80 5.08 -1.61
N TRP A 73 -13.29 5.14 -2.86
CA TRP A 73 -12.47 4.93 -4.05
C TRP A 73 -11.28 5.90 -4.14
N LEU A 74 -11.54 7.19 -3.98
CA LEU A 74 -10.48 8.21 -4.07
C LEU A 74 -9.41 8.05 -2.98
N PRO A 75 -9.75 7.95 -1.68
CA PRO A 75 -8.73 7.77 -0.64
C PRO A 75 -8.03 6.40 -0.71
N ALA A 76 -8.71 5.32 -1.10
CA ALA A 76 -8.07 4.00 -1.25
C ALA A 76 -7.08 3.93 -2.42
N LEU A 77 -7.24 4.79 -3.43
CA LEU A 77 -6.30 4.97 -4.52
C LEU A 77 -5.16 5.93 -4.15
N LEU A 78 -5.51 7.14 -3.68
CA LEU A 78 -4.52 8.20 -3.47
C LEU A 78 -3.61 7.95 -2.27
N ALA A 79 -4.13 7.43 -1.15
CA ALA A 79 -3.34 7.24 0.06
C ALA A 79 -2.12 6.32 -0.16
N PRO A 80 -2.26 5.11 -0.73
CA PRO A 80 -1.10 4.24 -0.97
C PRO A 80 -0.16 4.78 -2.06
N ILE A 81 -0.65 5.49 -3.10
CA ILE A 81 0.22 6.12 -4.12
C ILE A 81 1.06 7.23 -3.50
N LEU A 82 0.45 8.11 -2.71
CA LEU A 82 1.16 9.19 -2.02
C LEU A 82 2.17 8.63 -1.02
N MET A 83 1.82 7.54 -0.34
CA MET A 83 2.74 6.83 0.55
C MET A 83 3.94 6.26 -0.23
N GLY A 84 3.72 5.62 -1.38
CA GLY A 84 4.78 5.10 -2.24
C GLY A 84 5.76 6.19 -2.68
N GLY A 85 5.26 7.29 -3.22
CA GLY A 85 6.10 8.43 -3.58
C GLY A 85 6.87 9.03 -2.39
N LEU A 86 6.26 9.05 -1.20
CA LEU A 86 6.95 9.51 0.01
C LEU A 86 8.06 8.55 0.44
N VAL A 87 7.81 7.24 0.38
CA VAL A 87 8.82 6.20 0.69
C VAL A 87 10.02 6.34 -0.25
N GLU A 88 9.80 6.52 -1.55
CA GLU A 88 10.87 6.74 -2.54
C GLU A 88 11.69 8.00 -2.25
N ILE A 89 11.05 9.11 -1.88
CA ILE A 89 11.74 10.34 -1.48
C ILE A 89 12.58 10.11 -0.22
N VAL A 90 12.04 9.39 0.77
CA VAL A 90 12.78 9.08 2.00
C VAL A 90 13.94 8.13 1.71
N GLN A 91 13.76 7.15 0.83
CA GLN A 91 14.85 6.28 0.39
C GLN A 91 15.96 7.11 -0.27
N ALA A 92 15.62 7.99 -1.21
CA ALA A 92 16.59 8.82 -1.93
C ALA A 92 17.31 9.85 -1.03
N THR A 93 16.65 10.38 0.00
CA THR A 93 17.18 11.48 0.82
C THR A 93 17.74 11.06 2.18
N CYS A 94 17.19 10.01 2.80
CA CYS A 94 17.52 9.62 4.17
C CYS A 94 18.39 8.35 4.27
N THR A 95 18.55 7.58 3.19
CA THR A 95 19.33 6.31 3.26
C THR A 95 20.80 6.47 2.91
N ASN A 96 21.30 7.70 2.70
CA ASN A 96 22.71 8.00 2.39
C ASN A 96 23.29 7.15 1.24
N GLY A 97 22.47 6.80 0.24
CA GLY A 97 22.87 5.98 -0.91
C GLY A 97 22.81 4.47 -0.69
N ALA A 98 22.32 3.98 0.47
CA ALA A 98 22.09 2.55 0.70
C ALA A 98 20.90 2.00 -0.11
N ARG A 99 19.93 2.85 -0.46
CA ARG A 99 18.90 2.59 -1.48
C ARG A 99 18.83 3.75 -2.46
N SER A 100 18.82 3.46 -3.75
CA SER A 100 18.42 4.43 -4.77
C SER A 100 16.90 4.43 -4.85
N GLY A 101 16.24 5.54 -4.55
CA GLY A 101 14.82 5.67 -4.90
C GLY A 101 14.70 5.61 -6.42
N GLU A 102 14.07 4.57 -6.94
CA GLU A 102 13.93 4.33 -8.37
C GLU A 102 12.51 4.69 -8.82
N TRP A 103 12.39 5.50 -9.87
CA TRP A 103 11.09 5.79 -10.49
C TRP A 103 10.32 4.53 -10.95
N ILE A 104 11.03 3.42 -11.15
CA ILE A 104 10.43 2.14 -11.53
C ILE A 104 9.71 1.49 -10.36
N ASP A 105 10.19 1.66 -9.13
CA ASP A 105 9.55 1.12 -7.93
C ASP A 105 8.27 1.92 -7.62
N PHE A 106 8.32 3.24 -7.78
CA PHE A 106 7.09 4.06 -7.76
C PHE A 106 6.06 3.62 -8.82
N LEU A 107 6.50 3.27 -10.03
CA LEU A 107 5.60 2.76 -11.06
C LEU A 107 5.00 1.41 -10.66
N ALA A 108 5.78 0.52 -10.05
CA ALA A 108 5.30 -0.75 -9.52
C ALA A 108 4.26 -0.54 -8.41
N ASP A 109 4.46 0.45 -7.54
CA ASP A 109 3.48 0.85 -6.52
C ASP A 109 2.17 1.27 -7.17
N VAL A 110 2.22 2.19 -8.14
CA VAL A 110 1.02 2.69 -8.84
C VAL A 110 0.26 1.55 -9.53
N ILE A 111 0.97 0.63 -10.19
CA ILE A 111 0.36 -0.56 -10.82
C ILE A 111 -0.25 -1.46 -9.76
N GLY A 112 0.46 -1.72 -8.66
CA GLY A 112 -0.03 -2.49 -7.53
C GLY A 112 -1.32 -1.91 -6.96
N VAL A 113 -1.35 -0.61 -6.68
CA VAL A 113 -2.56 0.07 -6.22
C VAL A 113 -3.67 -0.03 -7.25
N ALA A 114 -3.41 0.17 -8.55
CA ALA A 114 -4.44 0.08 -9.58
C ALA A 114 -5.07 -1.33 -9.64
N LEU A 115 -4.27 -2.38 -9.52
CA LEU A 115 -4.74 -3.77 -9.44
C LEU A 115 -5.53 -4.00 -8.14
N GLY A 116 -4.99 -3.57 -7.01
CA GLY A 116 -5.67 -3.65 -5.71
C GLY A 116 -7.00 -2.90 -5.69
N GLN A 117 -7.07 -1.77 -6.40
CA GLN A 117 -8.25 -0.95 -6.55
C GLN A 117 -9.33 -1.66 -7.40
N ALA A 118 -8.94 -2.35 -8.47
CA ALA A 118 -9.85 -3.18 -9.26
C ALA A 118 -10.40 -4.34 -8.43
N ILE A 119 -9.54 -5.04 -7.69
CA ILE A 119 -9.93 -6.13 -6.78
C ILE A 119 -10.85 -5.62 -5.68
N GLY A 120 -10.52 -4.48 -5.05
CA GLY A 120 -11.33 -3.86 -3.99
C GLY A 120 -12.73 -3.47 -4.46
N ILE A 121 -12.86 -2.93 -5.69
CA ILE A 121 -14.17 -2.65 -6.31
C ILE A 121 -14.95 -3.94 -6.56
N LEU A 122 -14.29 -5.00 -7.04
CA LEU A 122 -14.93 -6.29 -7.25
C LEU A 122 -15.43 -6.89 -5.93
N LEU A 123 -14.60 -6.86 -4.88
CA LEU A 123 -14.99 -7.27 -3.53
C LEU A 123 -16.17 -6.44 -3.04
N ALA A 124 -16.13 -5.11 -3.20
CA ALA A 124 -17.24 -4.24 -2.83
C ALA A 124 -18.52 -4.56 -3.61
N ARG A 125 -18.43 -4.99 -4.87
CA ARG A 125 -19.60 -5.42 -5.66
C ARG A 125 -20.15 -6.77 -5.17
N CYS A 126 -19.29 -7.73 -4.86
CA CYS A 126 -19.69 -9.06 -4.40
C CYS A 126 -20.24 -9.07 -2.98
N PHE A 127 -19.69 -8.23 -2.09
CA PHE A 127 -19.99 -8.26 -0.64
C PHE A 127 -20.83 -7.09 -0.14
N SER A 128 -21.10 -6.08 -0.96
CA SER A 128 -22.13 -5.10 -0.65
C SER A 128 -23.48 -5.82 -0.72
N LYS A 129 -23.92 -6.33 0.43
CA LYS A 129 -25.30 -6.76 0.65
C LYS A 129 -26.21 -5.65 0.12
N GLY A 130 -27.07 -6.02 -0.83
CA GLY A 130 -28.16 -5.17 -1.29
C GLY A 130 -29.10 -4.81 -0.16
#